data_AF-A0A4R2Q860-F1
#
_entry.id   AF-A0A4R2Q860-F1
#
_cell.length_a   1.000
_cell.length_b   1.000
_cell.length_c   1.000
_cell.angle_alpha   90.00
_cell.angle_beta   90.00
_cell.angle_gamma   90.00
#
_symmetry.space_group_name_H-M   'P 1'
#
loop_
_entity.id
_entity.type
_entity.pdbx_description
1 polymer ?
#
loop_
_entity_poly.entity_id
_entity_poly.type
_entity_poly.pdbx_seq_one_letter_code
_entity_poly.pdbx_strand_id
1 'polypeptide(L)'
;MTMSNHPDRTTAPTTGTAVSALTPRAPTPSPGWKPSHHFRETRMKHLIASATVLAALATAPAARAAPIDALSYLQVRHGFAIAGGAAPAGIVSSVSGPTIDRSNHSMIGDAAATLAADSLTATVGCATCDPPYPYEETGQHRTNRPDPTEFADARHDIDSLIVQDTGAAFFAIGERQITASGLAQARLTSTPAPAAAQSSFTNARVNSFSNQGSQTVAFNILGHFDVDLLARYSGADGFARTSTVIELLFSGIAADALTYLPLDTYFLTTDDTAPGASVTEALVANQPGTLGLRFSASTTALGDGGFTEATLEAEHAFLLRLSLAPGETALMTTAYTQANAVEYLPAPVPLPAGIGLLGGALGLLSLLRARRAPHAPGFSH
;
A
#
# COMPACT_ATOMS: atom_id res chain seq x y z
N MET A 1 11.81 40.79 28.29
CA MET A 1 12.54 41.30 27.11
C MET A 1 11.51 41.55 26.02
N THR A 2 11.54 42.78 25.54
CA THR A 2 10.75 43.47 24.50
C THR A 2 10.20 42.63 23.35
N MET A 3 8.92 42.89 23.06
CA MET A 3 8.20 42.68 21.79
C MET A 3 8.90 43.32 20.59
N SER A 4 8.74 42.74 19.40
CA SER A 4 8.60 43.51 18.16
C SER A 4 7.80 42.73 17.12
N ASN A 5 6.52 43.07 17.03
CA ASN A 5 5.69 42.89 15.84
C ASN A 5 6.13 43.89 14.77
N HIS A 6 6.22 43.48 13.49
CA HIS A 6 5.71 44.37 12.45
C HIS A 6 5.17 43.63 11.20
N PRO A 7 4.08 44.15 10.59
CA PRO A 7 3.25 43.44 9.62
C PRO A 7 3.34 44.00 8.19
N ASP A 8 2.68 43.27 7.28
CA ASP A 8 1.92 43.65 6.08
C ASP A 8 2.34 44.86 5.20
N ARG A 9 2.41 44.59 3.88
CA ARG A 9 1.90 45.52 2.85
C ARG A 9 1.48 44.85 1.53
N THR A 10 0.18 44.61 1.46
CA THR A 10 -0.80 44.88 0.39
C THR A 10 -0.43 45.39 -1.02
N THR A 11 -1.16 44.80 -1.99
CA THR A 11 -1.92 45.39 -3.14
C THR A 11 -1.25 45.81 -4.46
N ALA A 12 -1.50 44.98 -5.50
CA ALA A 12 -2.34 45.20 -6.70
C ALA A 12 -2.04 46.32 -7.76
N PRO A 13 -2.51 46.14 -9.02
CA PRO A 13 -1.87 46.66 -10.24
C PRO A 13 -2.59 47.87 -10.87
N THR A 14 -1.97 48.51 -11.87
CA THR A 14 -2.70 49.38 -12.81
C THR A 14 -2.02 49.53 -14.18
N THR A 15 -2.89 49.65 -15.16
CA THR A 15 -2.79 49.80 -16.62
C THR A 15 -1.98 50.99 -17.13
N GLY A 16 -1.39 50.85 -18.32
CA GLY A 16 -0.80 51.94 -19.10
C GLY A 16 -0.94 51.73 -20.61
N THR A 17 -1.51 52.73 -21.27
CA THR A 17 -2.09 52.76 -22.61
C THR A 17 -1.08 53.11 -23.72
N ALA A 18 -1.49 52.85 -24.96
CA ALA A 18 -0.82 53.02 -26.25
C ALA A 18 -0.28 54.42 -26.60
N VAL A 19 0.74 54.46 -27.47
CA VAL A 19 1.05 55.60 -28.35
C VAL A 19 1.48 55.11 -29.75
N SER A 20 0.80 55.63 -30.78
CA SER A 20 1.05 55.50 -32.22
C SER A 20 2.24 56.36 -32.72
N ALA A 21 2.94 55.88 -33.75
CA ALA A 21 3.58 56.71 -34.79
C ALA A 21 3.85 55.84 -36.04
N LEU A 22 3.08 56.01 -37.12
CA LEU A 22 3.38 56.80 -38.33
C LEU A 22 4.41 56.16 -39.29
N THR A 23 3.87 55.76 -40.45
CA THR A 23 4.49 55.25 -41.68
C THR A 23 5.23 56.34 -42.48
N PRO A 24 6.04 55.96 -43.47
CA PRO A 24 5.69 56.37 -44.84
C PRO A 24 5.85 55.29 -45.93
N ARG A 25 5.15 55.55 -47.04
CA ARG A 25 4.88 54.72 -48.22
C ARG A 25 5.99 54.77 -49.30
N ALA A 26 6.16 53.61 -49.96
CA ALA A 26 6.25 53.32 -51.41
C ALA A 26 7.44 53.86 -52.27
N PRO A 27 7.87 53.15 -53.35
CA PRO A 27 7.06 53.03 -54.58
C PRO A 27 7.01 51.66 -55.28
N THR A 28 5.95 51.48 -56.06
CA THR A 28 5.74 50.49 -57.14
C THR A 28 6.68 50.69 -58.33
N PRO A 29 6.89 49.64 -59.15
CA PRO A 29 6.32 49.69 -60.51
C PRO A 29 5.64 48.39 -60.98
N SER A 30 4.71 48.59 -61.90
CA SER A 30 3.89 47.65 -62.70
C SER A 30 4.65 47.12 -63.93
N PRO A 31 4.01 46.51 -64.95
CA PRO A 31 3.02 45.42 -65.01
C PRO A 31 3.52 44.24 -65.89
N GLY A 32 2.91 43.05 -65.81
CA GLY A 32 3.03 42.11 -66.92
C GLY A 32 2.65 40.65 -66.69
N TRP A 33 1.69 40.21 -67.50
CA TRP A 33 1.53 38.85 -68.03
C TRP A 33 0.94 37.73 -67.13
N LYS A 34 -0.32 37.40 -67.43
CA LYS A 34 -0.96 36.10 -67.14
C LYS A 34 -0.44 35.06 -68.15
N PRO A 35 -0.16 33.83 -67.68
CA PRO A 35 -0.66 32.66 -68.38
C PRO A 35 -1.43 31.72 -67.44
N SER A 36 -2.59 31.31 -67.92
CA SER A 36 -3.45 30.27 -67.36
C SER A 36 -2.74 28.92 -67.28
N HIS A 37 -2.54 28.40 -66.06
CA HIS A 37 -2.16 27.00 -65.83
C HIS A 37 -2.97 26.36 -64.69
N HIS A 38 -4.30 26.31 -64.87
CA HIS A 38 -5.15 25.34 -64.18
C HIS A 38 -4.86 23.93 -64.73
N PHE A 39 -3.73 23.32 -64.35
CA PHE A 39 -3.57 21.85 -64.44
C PHE A 39 -2.41 21.25 -63.63
N ARG A 40 -1.67 22.03 -62.82
CA ARG A 40 -0.53 21.52 -62.02
C ARG A 40 -0.58 21.73 -60.51
N GLU A 41 -1.59 22.42 -59.97
CA GLU A 41 -1.66 22.68 -58.51
C GLU A 41 -2.19 21.53 -57.65
N THR A 42 -2.89 20.54 -58.22
CA THR A 42 -3.51 19.47 -57.44
C THR A 42 -2.54 18.38 -57.02
N ARG A 43 -1.39 18.19 -57.70
CA ARG A 43 -0.41 17.15 -57.33
C ARG A 43 0.58 17.58 -56.24
N MET A 44 0.85 18.87 -56.10
CA MET A 44 1.83 19.37 -55.11
C MET A 44 1.21 19.60 -53.73
N LYS A 45 -0.09 19.94 -53.67
CA LYS A 45 -0.86 20.06 -52.41
C LYS A 45 -1.02 18.72 -51.68
N HIS A 46 -1.11 17.60 -52.42
CA HIS A 46 -1.15 16.26 -51.82
C HIS A 46 0.20 15.81 -51.26
N LEU A 47 1.32 16.17 -51.90
CA LEU A 47 2.65 15.76 -51.47
C LEU A 47 3.11 16.47 -50.18
N ILE A 48 2.70 17.74 -50.00
CA ILE A 48 2.97 18.50 -48.77
C ILE A 48 2.06 18.02 -47.64
N ALA A 49 0.76 17.76 -47.90
CA ALA A 49 -0.16 17.25 -46.89
C ALA A 49 0.18 15.84 -46.39
N SER A 50 0.76 14.97 -47.25
CA SER A 50 1.23 13.64 -46.83
C SER A 50 2.49 13.68 -45.96
N ALA A 51 3.37 14.66 -46.18
CA ALA A 51 4.59 14.82 -45.39
C ALA A 51 4.29 15.37 -43.97
N THR A 52 3.31 16.28 -43.83
CA THR A 52 2.90 16.81 -42.51
C THR A 52 2.20 15.76 -41.64
N VAL A 53 1.42 14.85 -42.21
CA VAL A 53 0.76 13.76 -41.46
C VAL A 53 1.79 12.71 -40.99
N LEU A 54 2.80 12.40 -41.80
CA LEU A 54 3.89 11.50 -41.39
C LEU A 54 4.78 12.12 -40.29
N ALA A 55 5.05 13.43 -40.37
CA ALA A 55 5.82 14.14 -39.34
C ALA A 55 5.03 14.31 -38.02
N ALA A 56 3.70 14.48 -38.08
CA ALA A 56 2.83 14.55 -36.91
C ALA A 56 2.67 13.18 -36.20
N LEU A 57 2.70 12.07 -36.94
CA LEU A 57 2.70 10.72 -36.37
C LEU A 57 4.04 10.31 -35.75
N ALA A 58 5.16 10.86 -36.21
CA ALA A 58 6.49 10.62 -35.64
C ALA A 58 6.79 11.45 -34.38
N THR A 59 5.93 12.41 -34.03
CA THR A 59 6.13 13.35 -32.91
C THR A 59 5.05 13.24 -31.83
N ALA A 60 4.10 12.31 -31.94
CA ALA A 60 3.22 11.98 -30.82
C ALA A 60 4.10 11.45 -29.68
N PRO A 61 4.18 12.14 -28.53
CA PRO A 61 4.95 11.63 -27.40
C PRO A 61 4.35 10.27 -27.05
N ALA A 62 5.19 9.23 -27.04
CA ALA A 62 4.81 7.98 -26.42
C ALA A 62 4.31 8.34 -25.01
N ALA A 63 3.05 8.02 -24.71
CA ALA A 63 2.49 8.25 -23.38
C ALA A 63 3.37 7.49 -22.39
N ARG A 64 4.27 8.21 -21.70
CA ARG A 64 5.03 7.65 -20.59
C ARG A 64 4.05 7.57 -19.43
N ALA A 65 3.87 6.38 -18.85
CA ALA A 65 3.11 6.30 -17.60
C ALA A 65 3.82 7.17 -16.55
N ALA A 66 3.02 7.76 -15.66
CA ALA A 66 3.55 8.57 -14.57
C ALA A 66 4.45 7.71 -13.66
N PRO A 67 5.43 8.32 -12.97
CA PRO A 67 6.17 7.64 -11.92
C PRO A 67 5.22 7.05 -10.88
N ILE A 68 5.63 5.91 -10.32
CA ILE A 68 4.87 5.17 -9.33
C ILE A 68 5.60 5.25 -8.01
N ASP A 69 4.87 5.62 -6.97
CA ASP A 69 5.30 5.58 -5.58
C ASP A 69 4.14 5.01 -4.76
N ALA A 70 4.30 3.76 -4.33
CA ALA A 70 3.32 3.03 -3.55
C ALA A 70 3.93 2.62 -2.22
N LEU A 71 3.19 2.85 -1.14
CA LEU A 71 3.60 2.56 0.23
C LEU A 71 2.42 1.96 1.00
N SER A 72 2.64 0.81 1.60
CA SER A 72 1.79 0.19 2.60
C SER A 72 2.63 -0.03 3.83
N TYR A 73 2.22 0.59 4.94
CA TYR A 73 2.93 0.56 6.20
C TYR A 73 1.96 0.28 7.33
N LEU A 74 2.43 -0.42 8.35
CA LEU A 74 1.76 -0.53 9.63
C LEU A 74 2.74 -0.58 10.78
N GLN A 75 2.27 -0.06 11.91
CA GLN A 75 2.87 -0.27 13.22
C GLN A 75 1.77 -0.67 14.20
N VAL A 76 2.04 -1.67 15.02
CA VAL A 76 1.13 -2.15 16.04
C VAL A 76 1.89 -2.36 17.33
N ARG A 77 1.31 -1.89 18.43
CA ARG A 77 1.67 -2.27 19.78
C ARG A 77 0.47 -2.92 20.43
N HIS A 78 0.69 -4.05 21.08
CA HIS A 78 -0.35 -4.75 21.80
C HIS A 78 0.24 -5.38 23.06
N GLY A 79 -0.41 -5.18 24.19
CA GLY A 79 0.02 -5.77 25.44
C GLY A 79 -1.13 -6.14 26.35
N PHE A 80 -0.90 -7.13 27.20
CA PHE A 80 -1.82 -7.48 28.27
C PHE A 80 -1.10 -8.01 29.51
N ALA A 81 -1.74 -7.83 30.65
CA ALA A 81 -1.32 -8.36 31.93
C ALA A 81 -2.47 -9.10 32.62
N ILE A 82 -2.14 -10.19 33.32
CA ILE A 82 -3.10 -10.99 34.08
C ILE A 82 -3.07 -10.53 35.53
N ALA A 83 -4.24 -10.20 36.08
CA ALA A 83 -4.43 -9.77 37.46
C ALA A 83 -3.45 -8.67 37.92
N GLY A 84 -3.09 -7.77 37.01
CA GLY A 84 -2.16 -6.67 37.29
C GLY A 84 -0.69 -7.09 37.39
N GLY A 85 -0.32 -8.25 36.83
CA GLY A 85 1.06 -8.76 36.80
C GLY A 85 1.35 -9.87 37.81
N ALA A 86 0.41 -10.15 38.73
CA ALA A 86 0.53 -11.23 39.71
C ALA A 86 -0.51 -12.32 39.42
N ALA A 87 -0.05 -13.53 39.14
CA ALA A 87 -0.91 -14.66 38.85
C ALA A 87 -1.86 -14.93 40.04
N PRO A 88 -3.17 -15.11 39.79
CA PRO A 88 -4.12 -15.36 40.87
C PRO A 88 -3.79 -16.67 41.60
N ALA A 89 -3.83 -16.64 42.93
CA ALA A 89 -3.60 -17.83 43.74
C ALA A 89 -4.56 -18.97 43.35
N GLY A 90 -4.01 -20.17 43.15
CA GLY A 90 -4.77 -21.35 42.71
C GLY A 90 -4.92 -21.49 41.20
N ILE A 91 -4.54 -20.48 40.40
CA ILE A 91 -4.48 -20.58 38.95
C ILE A 91 -3.09 -21.04 38.51
N VAL A 92 -3.05 -22.16 37.79
CA VAL A 92 -1.86 -22.61 37.08
C VAL A 92 -2.01 -22.19 35.62
N SER A 93 -1.00 -21.50 35.09
CA SER A 93 -0.97 -21.08 33.70
C SER A 93 0.03 -21.91 32.89
N SER A 94 -0.25 -22.06 31.61
CA SER A 94 0.74 -22.55 30.65
C SER A 94 0.59 -21.84 29.31
N VAL A 95 1.68 -21.82 28.54
CA VAL A 95 1.75 -21.10 27.27
C VAL A 95 2.30 -22.03 26.22
N SER A 96 1.62 -22.13 25.09
CA SER A 96 2.11 -22.88 23.94
C SER A 96 3.32 -22.19 23.31
N GLY A 97 4.09 -22.94 22.53
CA GLY A 97 4.97 -22.33 21.54
C GLY A 97 4.17 -21.41 20.59
N PRO A 98 4.80 -20.39 20.00
CA PRO A 98 4.17 -19.56 18.99
C PRO A 98 3.96 -20.37 17.70
N THR A 99 2.81 -20.20 17.07
CA THR A 99 2.59 -20.51 15.66
C THR A 99 2.92 -19.25 14.87
N ILE A 100 3.93 -19.34 14.02
CA ILE A 100 4.38 -18.22 13.19
C ILE A 100 4.17 -18.57 11.73
N ASP A 101 3.47 -17.70 11.02
CA ASP A 101 3.37 -17.71 9.56
C ASP A 101 3.85 -16.36 9.04
N ARG A 102 4.67 -16.37 7.99
CA ARG A 102 5.31 -15.17 7.48
C ARG A 102 5.62 -15.30 6.01
N SER A 103 5.54 -14.18 5.31
CA SER A 103 5.92 -14.08 3.92
C SER A 103 6.43 -12.68 3.63
N ASN A 104 7.61 -12.58 3.01
CA ASN A 104 8.06 -11.34 2.38
C ASN A 104 8.36 -11.68 0.94
N HIS A 105 7.77 -10.93 0.02
CA HIS A 105 7.99 -11.11 -1.40
C HIS A 105 8.02 -9.77 -2.11
N SER A 106 8.92 -9.64 -3.09
CA SER A 106 8.97 -8.48 -3.96
C SER A 106 9.34 -8.89 -5.37
N MET A 107 8.79 -8.19 -6.35
CA MET A 107 9.10 -8.41 -7.75
C MET A 107 9.01 -7.13 -8.58
N ILE A 108 9.81 -7.09 -9.64
CA ILE A 108 9.68 -6.14 -10.74
C ILE A 108 9.74 -6.97 -12.02
N GLY A 109 8.72 -6.87 -12.86
CA GLY A 109 8.58 -7.54 -14.15
C GLY A 109 9.48 -6.94 -15.22
N ASP A 110 10.77 -6.79 -14.91
CA ASP A 110 11.81 -6.25 -15.79
C ASP A 110 12.95 -7.27 -15.87
N ALA A 111 13.43 -7.56 -17.07
CA ALA A 111 14.51 -8.53 -17.29
C ALA A 111 15.84 -8.12 -16.64
N ALA A 112 16.04 -6.82 -16.38
CA ALA A 112 17.23 -6.29 -15.72
C ALA A 112 17.06 -6.20 -14.19
N ALA A 113 15.89 -6.51 -13.64
CA ALA A 113 15.69 -6.50 -12.20
C ALA A 113 16.41 -7.67 -11.52
N THR A 114 16.94 -7.43 -10.33
CA THR A 114 17.70 -8.40 -9.54
C THR A 114 17.27 -8.38 -8.09
N LEU A 115 17.38 -9.54 -7.43
CA LEU A 115 17.18 -9.65 -6.00
C LEU A 115 18.34 -8.95 -5.28
N ALA A 116 18.05 -7.85 -4.60
CA ALA A 116 19.02 -7.00 -3.92
C ALA A 116 19.18 -7.37 -2.43
N ALA A 117 18.09 -7.84 -1.80
CA ALA A 117 18.13 -8.35 -0.44
C ALA A 117 17.13 -9.50 -0.27
N ASP A 118 17.54 -10.52 0.45
CA ASP A 118 16.69 -11.60 0.96
C ASP A 118 17.31 -12.04 2.28
N SER A 119 16.73 -11.57 3.38
CA SER A 119 17.30 -11.76 4.70
C SER A 119 16.21 -12.00 5.73
N LEU A 120 16.50 -12.92 6.64
CA LEU A 120 15.68 -13.21 7.80
C LEU A 120 16.61 -13.39 9.00
N THR A 121 16.40 -12.60 10.04
CA THR A 121 17.10 -12.72 11.32
C THR A 121 16.07 -12.94 12.42
N ALA A 122 16.30 -13.93 13.26
CA ALA A 122 15.43 -14.23 14.39
C ALA A 122 16.24 -14.56 15.63
N THR A 123 15.81 -14.02 16.77
CA THR A 123 16.36 -14.29 18.09
C THR A 123 15.29 -14.93 18.96
N VAL A 124 15.61 -16.07 19.58
CA VAL A 124 14.69 -16.74 20.50
C VAL A 124 14.74 -16.04 21.86
N GLY A 125 13.63 -15.43 22.26
CA GLY A 125 13.48 -14.78 23.57
C GLY A 125 13.49 -15.75 24.75
N CYS A 126 13.69 -15.20 25.95
CA CYS A 126 13.67 -15.95 27.19
C CYS A 126 12.82 -15.24 28.24
N ALA A 127 11.64 -15.81 28.50
CA ALA A 127 10.68 -15.26 29.47
C ALA A 127 11.08 -15.49 30.94
N THR A 128 11.98 -16.45 31.19
CA THR A 128 12.41 -16.87 32.54
C THR A 128 13.84 -16.43 32.88
N CYS A 129 14.50 -15.69 31.98
CA CYS A 129 15.83 -15.15 32.21
C CYS A 129 15.75 -13.87 33.05
N ASP A 130 16.87 -13.47 33.65
CA ASP A 130 16.98 -12.24 34.43
C ASP A 130 18.12 -11.34 33.87
N PRO A 131 17.79 -10.26 33.14
CA PRO A 131 16.44 -9.82 32.76
C PRO A 131 15.82 -10.71 31.65
N PRO A 132 14.48 -10.74 31.52
CA PRO A 132 13.83 -11.36 30.38
C PRO A 132 14.14 -10.56 29.12
N TYR A 133 14.27 -11.23 27.98
CA TYR A 133 14.52 -10.60 26.70
C TYR A 133 13.59 -11.14 25.62
N PRO A 134 13.21 -10.30 24.64
CA PRO A 134 12.13 -10.60 23.72
C PRO A 134 12.53 -11.64 22.67
N TYR A 135 11.51 -12.25 22.06
CA TYR A 135 11.67 -12.83 20.74
C TYR A 135 11.68 -11.70 19.72
N GLU A 136 12.70 -11.66 18.87
CA GLU A 136 12.86 -10.64 17.84
C GLU A 136 12.92 -11.33 16.48
N GLU A 137 12.26 -10.77 15.48
CA GLU A 137 12.38 -11.23 14.10
C GLU A 137 12.25 -10.08 13.11
N THR A 138 13.24 -9.99 12.23
CA THR A 138 13.26 -9.01 11.14
C THR A 138 13.43 -9.75 9.83
N GLY A 139 12.58 -9.46 8.86
CA GLY A 139 12.64 -10.03 7.53
C GLY A 139 12.62 -8.95 6.46
N GLN A 140 13.33 -9.19 5.36
CA GLN A 140 13.32 -8.31 4.19
C GLN A 140 13.46 -9.13 2.90
N HIS A 141 12.67 -8.76 1.89
CA HIS A 141 12.84 -9.21 0.51
C HIS A 141 12.74 -7.98 -0.41
N ARG A 142 13.80 -7.71 -1.19
CA ARG A 142 13.90 -6.51 -2.02
C ARG A 142 14.43 -6.83 -3.40
N THR A 143 13.72 -6.34 -4.42
CA THR A 143 14.07 -6.45 -5.83
C THR A 143 14.34 -5.05 -6.37
N ASN A 144 15.52 -4.85 -6.96
CA ASN A 144 15.90 -3.56 -7.55
C ASN A 144 16.04 -3.69 -9.07
N ARG A 145 15.80 -2.60 -9.77
CA ARG A 145 16.35 -2.38 -11.11
C ARG A 145 17.85 -2.01 -11.04
N PRO A 146 18.54 -1.87 -12.19
CA PRO A 146 19.92 -1.36 -12.20
C PRO A 146 20.06 0.01 -11.54
N ASP A 147 19.02 0.85 -11.61
CA ASP A 147 18.90 2.02 -10.74
C ASP A 147 18.37 1.58 -9.36
N PRO A 148 19.17 1.71 -8.27
CA PRO A 148 18.76 1.26 -6.93
C PRO A 148 17.64 2.11 -6.33
N THR A 149 17.32 3.28 -6.90
CA THR A 149 16.17 4.10 -6.51
C THR A 149 14.84 3.56 -7.05
N GLU A 150 14.90 2.59 -7.97
CA GLU A 150 13.75 1.86 -8.49
C GLU A 150 13.70 0.45 -7.93
N PHE A 151 12.70 0.18 -7.09
CA PHE A 151 12.66 -1.01 -6.27
C PHE A 151 11.24 -1.46 -5.94
N ALA A 152 11.11 -2.72 -5.55
CA ALA A 152 10.01 -3.26 -4.78
C ALA A 152 10.61 -3.89 -3.52
N ASP A 153 10.06 -3.60 -2.33
CA ASP A 153 10.66 -3.95 -1.05
C ASP A 153 9.56 -4.31 -0.04
N ALA A 154 9.70 -5.48 0.57
CA ALA A 154 8.80 -6.01 1.57
C ALA A 154 9.57 -6.31 2.85
N ARG A 155 9.08 -5.83 4.00
CA ARG A 155 9.71 -6.01 5.30
C ARG A 155 8.71 -6.26 6.42
N HIS A 156 9.16 -6.95 7.44
CA HIS A 156 8.51 -6.96 8.74
C HIS A 156 9.56 -6.91 9.84
N ASP A 157 9.16 -6.39 10.99
CA ASP A 157 9.96 -6.38 12.21
C ASP A 157 9.06 -6.61 13.41
N ILE A 158 9.40 -7.56 14.26
CA ILE A 158 8.57 -8.05 15.36
C ILE A 158 9.42 -8.19 16.61
N ASP A 159 8.94 -7.61 17.70
CA ASP A 159 9.39 -7.81 19.07
C ASP A 159 8.23 -8.38 19.88
N SER A 160 8.45 -9.50 20.57
CA SER A 160 7.50 -10.06 21.53
C SER A 160 8.19 -10.37 22.86
N LEU A 161 7.93 -9.54 23.86
CA LEU A 161 8.37 -9.75 25.24
C LEU A 161 7.29 -10.49 26.06
N ILE A 162 7.73 -11.46 26.85
CA ILE A 162 6.91 -12.10 27.88
C ILE A 162 7.66 -12.01 29.19
N VAL A 163 7.00 -11.49 30.22
CA VAL A 163 7.54 -11.39 31.58
C VAL A 163 6.80 -12.39 32.46
N GLN A 164 7.57 -13.27 33.10
CA GLN A 164 7.03 -14.21 34.09
C GLN A 164 6.65 -13.48 35.38
N ASP A 165 5.55 -13.88 36.01
CA ASP A 165 5.27 -13.51 37.39
C ASP A 165 6.30 -14.13 38.35
N THR A 166 7.13 -13.28 38.96
CA THR A 166 8.17 -13.64 39.93
C THR A 166 7.62 -14.25 41.23
N GLY A 167 6.33 -14.05 41.54
CA GLY A 167 5.67 -14.61 42.73
C GLY A 167 5.08 -16.00 42.53
N ALA A 168 5.02 -16.49 41.29
CA ALA A 168 4.40 -17.77 40.96
C ALA A 168 5.36 -18.95 41.17
N ALA A 169 4.86 -20.03 41.79
CA ALA A 169 5.61 -21.28 41.96
C ALA A 169 5.87 -22.04 40.64
N PHE A 170 5.16 -21.67 39.58
CA PHE A 170 5.24 -22.22 38.23
C PHE A 170 5.23 -21.08 37.22
N PHE A 171 5.56 -21.35 35.95
CA PHE A 171 5.49 -20.34 34.91
C PHE A 171 4.07 -19.76 34.82
N ALA A 172 3.95 -18.46 35.00
CA ALA A 172 2.74 -17.70 34.77
C ALA A 172 3.07 -16.41 34.04
N ILE A 173 2.27 -16.04 33.06
CA ILE A 173 2.42 -14.75 32.38
C ILE A 173 2.01 -13.67 33.37
N GLY A 174 2.96 -12.83 33.79
CA GLY A 174 2.65 -11.56 34.43
C GLY A 174 2.20 -10.55 33.37
N GLU A 175 3.01 -10.41 32.33
CA GLU A 175 2.81 -9.46 31.24
C GLU A 175 3.29 -10.01 29.90
N ARG A 176 2.61 -9.60 28.83
CA ARG A 176 3.07 -9.78 27.45
C ARG A 176 2.94 -8.47 26.70
N GLN A 177 3.97 -8.17 25.91
CA GLN A 177 4.00 -7.04 24.99
C GLN A 177 4.43 -7.52 23.61
N ILE A 178 3.83 -6.96 22.57
CA ILE A 178 4.15 -7.18 21.17
C ILE A 178 4.29 -5.81 20.52
N THR A 179 5.43 -5.56 19.89
CA THR A 179 5.60 -4.45 18.96
C THR A 179 5.88 -5.04 17.59
N ALA A 180 5.15 -4.59 16.60
CA ALA A 180 5.23 -5.13 15.26
C ALA A 180 5.15 -4.00 14.25
N SER A 181 5.95 -4.09 13.20
CA SER A 181 5.85 -3.22 12.05
C SER A 181 5.94 -4.02 10.76
N GLY A 182 5.34 -3.47 9.72
CA GLY A 182 5.38 -4.07 8.41
C GLY A 182 5.40 -3.01 7.32
N LEU A 183 6.00 -3.38 6.20
CA LEU A 183 6.22 -2.48 5.08
C LEU A 183 6.12 -3.26 3.77
N ALA A 184 5.34 -2.74 2.83
CA ALA A 184 5.45 -3.06 1.42
C ALA A 184 5.53 -1.75 0.64
N GLN A 185 6.52 -1.62 -0.23
CA GLN A 185 6.71 -0.40 -1.01
C GLN A 185 7.23 -0.72 -2.41
N ALA A 186 6.81 0.09 -3.38
CA ALA A 186 7.26 -0.01 -4.75
C ALA A 186 7.46 1.41 -5.32
N ARG A 187 8.60 1.62 -5.97
CA ARG A 187 8.94 2.87 -6.61
C ARG A 187 9.52 2.61 -7.99
N LEU A 188 8.91 3.18 -9.02
CA LEU A 188 9.36 3.10 -10.40
C LEU A 188 9.29 4.49 -11.04
N THR A 189 10.41 5.02 -11.51
CA THR A 189 10.48 6.36 -12.13
C THR A 189 10.71 6.33 -13.64
N SER A 190 11.20 5.20 -14.15
CA SER A 190 11.53 4.98 -15.56
C SER A 190 10.43 4.18 -16.26
N THR A 191 10.80 3.38 -17.27
CA THR A 191 9.87 2.61 -18.10
C THR A 191 8.91 1.79 -17.23
N PRO A 192 7.60 1.85 -17.47
CA PRO A 192 6.63 1.07 -16.69
C PRO A 192 6.91 -0.44 -16.81
N ALA A 193 6.91 -1.12 -15.68
CA ALA A 193 6.92 -2.58 -15.60
C ALA A 193 6.05 -2.99 -14.41
N PRO A 194 5.39 -4.16 -14.47
CA PRO A 194 4.67 -4.69 -13.31
C PRO A 194 5.58 -4.71 -12.09
N ALA A 195 5.09 -4.30 -10.92
CA ALA A 195 5.84 -4.38 -9.68
C ALA A 195 4.91 -4.70 -8.52
N ALA A 196 5.39 -5.50 -7.58
CA ALA A 196 4.65 -5.84 -6.40
C ALA A 196 5.59 -6.05 -5.21
N ALA A 197 5.12 -5.72 -4.02
CA ALA A 197 5.73 -6.12 -2.77
C ALA A 197 4.64 -6.51 -1.78
N GLN A 198 4.88 -7.58 -1.02
CA GLN A 198 3.96 -8.11 -0.03
C GLN A 198 4.74 -8.53 1.20
N SER A 199 4.31 -8.08 2.37
CA SER A 199 4.80 -8.56 3.66
C SER A 199 3.62 -9.04 4.48
N SER A 200 3.68 -10.23 5.04
CA SER A 200 2.71 -10.71 6.03
C SER A 200 3.42 -11.37 7.19
N PHE A 201 2.83 -11.25 8.36
CA PHE A 201 3.30 -11.92 9.55
C PHE A 201 2.11 -12.23 10.45
N THR A 202 2.06 -13.45 10.96
CA THR A 202 1.07 -13.94 11.92
C THR A 202 1.81 -14.57 13.08
N ASN A 203 1.44 -14.19 14.31
CA ASN A 203 1.91 -14.81 15.53
C ASN A 203 0.71 -15.16 16.40
N ALA A 204 0.48 -16.45 16.59
CA ALA A 204 -0.57 -16.96 17.45
C ALA A 204 0.01 -17.81 18.58
N ARG A 205 -0.62 -17.73 19.76
CA ARG A 205 -0.31 -18.56 20.93
C ARG A 205 -1.58 -18.92 21.65
N VAL A 206 -1.57 -20.07 22.30
CA VAL A 206 -2.62 -20.49 23.22
C VAL A 206 -2.08 -20.44 24.64
N ASN A 207 -2.80 -19.75 25.50
CA ASN A 207 -2.55 -19.68 26.93
C ASN A 207 -3.64 -20.49 27.62
N SER A 208 -3.27 -21.35 28.57
CA SER A 208 -4.24 -22.06 29.39
C SER A 208 -4.23 -21.51 30.81
N PHE A 209 -5.41 -21.44 31.41
CA PHE A 209 -5.62 -21.04 32.80
C PHE A 209 -6.44 -22.13 33.47
N SER A 210 -5.84 -22.83 34.44
CA SER A 210 -6.48 -23.94 35.13
C SER A 210 -6.60 -23.62 36.62
N ASN A 211 -7.82 -23.71 37.16
CA ASN A 211 -8.04 -23.55 38.59
C ASN A 211 -7.81 -24.87 39.33
N GLN A 212 -6.67 -24.97 40.01
CA GLN A 212 -6.25 -26.11 40.82
C GLN A 212 -6.62 -25.94 42.30
N GLY A 213 -7.25 -24.83 42.67
CA GLY A 213 -7.73 -24.56 44.01
C GLY A 213 -9.09 -25.20 44.33
N SER A 214 -9.53 -25.04 45.57
CA SER A 214 -10.82 -25.56 46.05
C SER A 214 -11.97 -24.53 46.01
N GLN A 215 -11.70 -23.32 45.51
CA GLN A 215 -12.65 -22.21 45.44
C GLN A 215 -12.73 -21.68 44.02
N THR A 216 -13.86 -21.09 43.65
CA THR A 216 -13.95 -20.32 42.40
C THR A 216 -13.02 -19.11 42.47
N VAL A 217 -12.20 -18.93 41.43
CA VAL A 217 -11.26 -17.81 41.32
C VAL A 217 -11.69 -16.93 40.16
N ALA A 218 -11.89 -15.64 40.44
CA ALA A 218 -12.15 -14.62 39.43
C ALA A 218 -10.94 -13.70 39.29
N PHE A 219 -10.54 -13.41 38.05
CA PHE A 219 -9.41 -12.54 37.76
C PHE A 219 -9.63 -11.73 36.49
N ASN A 220 -8.85 -10.67 36.37
CA ASN A 220 -8.93 -9.72 35.28
C ASN A 220 -7.75 -9.91 34.32
N ILE A 221 -7.98 -9.59 33.05
CA ILE A 221 -6.96 -9.45 32.01
C ILE A 221 -7.12 -8.02 31.49
N LEU A 222 -6.14 -7.19 31.82
CA LEU A 222 -6.07 -5.81 31.36
C LEU A 222 -5.15 -5.77 30.16
N GLY A 223 -5.57 -5.14 29.08
CA GLY A 223 -4.72 -4.99 27.90
C GLY A 223 -4.97 -3.70 27.15
N HIS A 224 -4.16 -3.49 26.14
CA HIS A 224 -4.26 -2.35 25.23
C HIS A 224 -3.75 -2.71 23.84
N PHE A 225 -4.19 -1.94 22.85
CA PHE A 225 -3.54 -1.86 21.55
C PHE A 225 -3.43 -0.42 21.09
N ASP A 226 -2.42 -0.18 20.25
CA ASP A 226 -2.12 1.06 19.56
C ASP A 226 -1.71 0.67 18.13
N VAL A 227 -2.38 1.23 17.14
CA VAL A 227 -2.34 0.80 15.74
C VAL A 227 -2.25 2.02 14.82
N ASP A 228 -1.17 2.06 14.03
CA ASP A 228 -0.98 3.04 12.97
C ASP A 228 -0.94 2.32 11.62
N LEU A 229 -1.84 2.68 10.71
CA LEU A 229 -1.94 2.13 9.36
C LEU A 229 -1.82 3.24 8.33
N LEU A 230 -1.02 3.02 7.29
CA LEU A 230 -0.85 3.94 6.16
C LEU A 230 -0.89 3.15 4.85
N ALA A 231 -1.74 3.59 3.93
CA ALA A 231 -1.70 3.18 2.54
C ALA A 231 -1.61 4.44 1.67
N ARG A 232 -0.64 4.49 0.76
CA ARG A 232 -0.39 5.62 -0.12
C ARG A 232 -0.07 5.13 -1.52
N TYR A 233 -0.65 5.79 -2.52
CA TYR A 233 -0.39 5.47 -3.92
C TYR A 233 -0.32 6.74 -4.76
N SER A 234 0.72 6.86 -5.58
CA SER A 234 0.85 7.88 -6.61
C SER A 234 1.03 7.19 -7.96
N GLY A 235 0.13 7.46 -8.90
CA GLY A 235 0.13 6.87 -10.24
C GLY A 235 -1.21 6.24 -10.61
N ALA A 236 -1.25 5.56 -11.75
CA ALA A 236 -2.42 4.82 -12.22
C ALA A 236 -2.19 3.30 -12.14
N ASP A 237 -3.27 2.53 -12.18
CA ASP A 237 -3.26 1.07 -12.40
C ASP A 237 -2.58 0.26 -11.30
N GLY A 238 -2.87 0.57 -10.03
CA GLY A 238 -2.41 -0.24 -8.92
C GLY A 238 -3.06 0.11 -7.59
N PHE A 239 -2.50 -0.43 -6.51
CA PHE A 239 -2.97 -0.17 -5.16
C PHE A 239 -1.86 -0.29 -4.12
N ALA A 240 -2.11 0.30 -2.95
CA ALA A 240 -1.45 0.01 -1.70
C ALA A 240 -2.51 -0.38 -0.67
N ARG A 241 -2.26 -1.43 0.12
CA ARG A 241 -3.17 -1.91 1.15
C ARG A 241 -2.42 -2.43 2.37
N THR A 242 -2.79 -1.89 3.52
CA THR A 242 -2.36 -2.33 4.83
C THR A 242 -3.53 -2.94 5.58
N SER A 243 -3.29 -3.98 6.39
CA SER A 243 -4.29 -4.52 7.32
C SER A 243 -3.66 -5.17 8.54
N THR A 244 -4.40 -5.14 9.65
CA THR A 244 -4.04 -5.81 10.89
C THR A 244 -5.25 -6.46 11.55
N VAL A 245 -5.01 -7.55 12.28
CA VAL A 245 -5.99 -8.21 13.15
C VAL A 245 -5.32 -8.52 14.49
N ILE A 246 -6.00 -8.16 15.58
CA ILE A 246 -5.60 -8.46 16.96
C ILE A 246 -6.74 -9.25 17.61
N GLU A 247 -6.42 -10.42 18.12
CA GLU A 247 -7.38 -11.37 18.68
C GLU A 247 -6.97 -11.85 20.06
N LEU A 248 -7.92 -11.82 20.99
CA LEU A 248 -7.87 -12.44 22.31
C LEU A 248 -9.16 -13.25 22.45
N LEU A 249 -9.13 -14.49 21.98
CA LEU A 249 -10.31 -15.35 21.89
C LEU A 249 -10.27 -16.42 22.97
N PHE A 250 -11.39 -16.62 23.65
CA PHE A 250 -11.55 -17.59 24.72
C PHE A 250 -12.33 -18.80 24.24
N SER A 251 -11.95 -19.96 24.75
CA SER A 251 -12.66 -21.21 24.55
C SER A 251 -12.58 -22.10 25.79
N GLY A 252 -13.49 -23.09 25.86
CA GLY A 252 -13.70 -23.94 27.03
C GLY A 252 -14.98 -23.57 27.78
N ILE A 253 -15.40 -24.43 28.71
CA ILE A 253 -16.66 -24.28 29.46
C ILE A 253 -16.72 -22.96 30.24
N ALA A 254 -15.58 -22.54 30.79
CA ALA A 254 -15.51 -21.29 31.54
C ALA A 254 -15.48 -20.02 30.68
N ALA A 255 -15.34 -20.15 29.34
CA ALA A 255 -15.37 -18.99 28.44
C ALA A 255 -16.75 -18.32 28.41
N ASP A 256 -17.82 -19.05 28.75
CA ASP A 256 -19.19 -18.51 28.85
C ASP A 256 -19.36 -17.54 30.02
N ALA A 257 -18.46 -17.57 31.00
CA ALA A 257 -18.42 -16.64 32.13
C ALA A 257 -17.58 -15.39 31.84
N LEU A 258 -17.07 -15.23 30.61
CA LEU A 258 -16.26 -14.08 30.24
C LEU A 258 -17.10 -12.81 30.22
N THR A 259 -16.62 -11.78 30.91
CA THR A 259 -17.22 -10.44 30.88
C THR A 259 -16.24 -9.47 30.25
N TYR A 260 -16.66 -8.78 29.19
CA TYR A 260 -15.95 -7.61 28.66
C TYR A 260 -16.42 -6.36 29.39
N LEU A 261 -15.48 -5.61 29.95
CA LEU A 261 -15.70 -4.34 30.61
C LEU A 261 -15.05 -3.26 29.74
N PRO A 262 -15.82 -2.51 28.92
CA PRO A 262 -15.26 -1.44 28.11
C PRO A 262 -14.62 -0.39 29.04
N LEU A 263 -13.43 0.05 28.67
CA LEU A 263 -12.82 1.25 29.24
C LEU A 263 -13.11 2.42 28.29
N ASP A 264 -13.32 3.62 28.83
CA ASP A 264 -13.57 4.86 28.05
C ASP A 264 -12.29 5.35 27.36
N THR A 265 -11.66 4.50 26.57
CA THR A 265 -10.29 4.69 26.04
C THR A 265 -10.18 4.28 24.58
N TYR A 266 -11.28 4.30 23.83
CA TYR A 266 -11.23 4.05 22.39
C TYR A 266 -11.04 5.36 21.64
N PHE A 267 -9.84 5.58 21.12
CA PHE A 267 -9.50 6.71 20.26
C PHE A 267 -9.32 6.22 18.83
N LEU A 268 -9.92 6.93 17.88
CA LEU A 268 -9.88 6.59 16.47
C LEU A 268 -9.73 7.87 15.65
N THR A 269 -8.67 7.92 14.85
CA THR A 269 -8.43 8.97 13.86
C THR A 269 -8.36 8.31 12.49
N THR A 270 -9.10 8.86 11.52
CA THR A 270 -9.08 8.41 10.13
C THR A 270 -8.91 9.61 9.22
N ASP A 271 -8.03 9.49 8.22
CA ASP A 271 -7.89 10.49 7.16
C ASP A 271 -7.85 9.78 5.80
N ASP A 272 -8.61 10.32 4.85
CA ASP A 272 -8.77 9.78 3.50
C ASP A 272 -8.59 10.94 2.51
N THR A 273 -7.49 10.92 1.76
CA THR A 273 -7.21 11.91 0.72
C THR A 273 -7.57 11.31 -0.64
N ALA A 274 -8.71 11.77 -1.17
CA ALA A 274 -9.28 11.46 -2.50
C ALA A 274 -10.16 10.18 -2.60
N PRO A 275 -10.98 10.03 -3.67
CA PRO A 275 -11.97 8.95 -3.80
C PRO A 275 -11.41 7.52 -3.85
N GLY A 276 -10.11 7.35 -4.10
CA GLY A 276 -9.43 6.05 -4.08
C GLY A 276 -8.86 5.64 -2.72
N ALA A 277 -9.03 6.47 -1.69
CA ALA A 277 -8.65 6.17 -0.31
C ALA A 277 -9.84 5.56 0.45
N SER A 278 -9.59 4.54 1.27
CA SER A 278 -10.60 3.99 2.16
C SER A 278 -10.00 3.38 3.42
N VAL A 279 -10.67 3.63 4.55
CA VAL A 279 -10.40 3.01 5.84
C VAL A 279 -11.57 2.08 6.23
N THR A 280 -11.25 0.92 6.79
CA THR A 280 -12.24 0.03 7.43
C THR A 280 -11.73 -0.38 8.81
N GLU A 281 -12.60 -0.36 9.82
CA GLU A 281 -12.29 -0.88 11.14
C GLU A 281 -13.48 -1.68 11.71
N ALA A 282 -13.18 -2.66 12.56
CA ALA A 282 -14.16 -3.26 13.43
C ALA A 282 -13.51 -3.71 14.75
N LEU A 283 -14.12 -3.29 15.86
CA LEU A 283 -13.91 -3.84 17.20
C LEU A 283 -15.12 -4.66 17.64
N VAL A 284 -14.92 -5.97 17.84
CA VAL A 284 -15.94 -6.90 18.33
C VAL A 284 -15.50 -7.46 19.67
N ALA A 285 -16.37 -7.36 20.68
CA ALA A 285 -16.09 -7.88 22.01
C ALA A 285 -17.28 -8.69 22.55
N ASN A 286 -16.98 -9.89 23.05
CA ASN A 286 -17.87 -10.78 23.78
C ASN A 286 -19.24 -11.01 23.11
N GLN A 287 -19.23 -11.43 21.84
CA GLN A 287 -20.44 -11.75 21.07
C GLN A 287 -20.54 -13.27 20.83
N PRO A 288 -21.75 -13.82 20.55
CA PRO A 288 -21.88 -15.21 20.14
C PRO A 288 -20.96 -15.53 18.95
N GLY A 289 -20.08 -16.54 19.10
CA GLY A 289 -19.08 -16.89 18.09
C GLY A 289 -17.76 -16.11 18.18
N THR A 290 -17.64 -15.12 19.07
CA THR A 290 -16.40 -14.39 19.40
C THR A 290 -16.38 -14.07 20.89
N LEU A 291 -16.17 -15.13 21.71
CA LEU A 291 -15.92 -14.98 23.14
C LEU A 291 -14.53 -14.38 23.31
N GLY A 292 -14.43 -13.13 23.75
CA GLY A 292 -13.15 -12.42 23.79
C GLY A 292 -13.19 -11.05 23.15
N LEU A 293 -12.10 -10.66 22.52
CA LEU A 293 -11.92 -9.39 21.82
C LEU A 293 -11.25 -9.64 20.47
N ARG A 294 -11.79 -9.02 19.42
CA ARG A 294 -11.22 -9.00 18.09
C ARG A 294 -11.25 -7.59 17.54
N PHE A 295 -10.08 -7.05 17.24
CA PHE A 295 -9.92 -5.82 16.48
C PHE A 295 -9.41 -6.16 15.09
N SER A 296 -9.96 -5.51 14.07
CA SER A 296 -9.45 -5.61 12.70
C SER A 296 -9.53 -4.26 12.03
N ALA A 297 -8.47 -3.86 11.32
CA ALA A 297 -8.46 -2.62 10.58
C ALA A 297 -7.72 -2.79 9.24
N SER A 298 -8.10 -1.98 8.25
CA SER A 298 -7.40 -1.89 6.98
C SER A 298 -7.49 -0.52 6.35
N THR A 299 -6.41 -0.11 5.67
CA THR A 299 -6.32 1.10 4.87
C THR A 299 -5.97 0.72 3.44
N THR A 300 -6.60 1.36 2.47
CA THR A 300 -6.39 1.10 1.04
C THR A 300 -6.28 2.42 0.29
N ALA A 301 -5.32 2.51 -0.63
CA ALA A 301 -5.15 3.60 -1.57
C ALA A 301 -5.07 3.04 -2.99
N LEU A 302 -5.96 3.48 -3.87
CA LEU A 302 -6.04 3.05 -5.27
C LEU A 302 -5.37 4.07 -6.21
N GLY A 303 -4.65 3.57 -7.20
CA GLY A 303 -4.03 4.39 -8.25
C GLY A 303 -5.01 4.79 -9.33
N ASP A 304 -5.66 5.95 -9.18
CA ASP A 304 -6.59 6.53 -10.15
C ASP A 304 -5.92 7.55 -11.10
N GLY A 305 -4.58 7.62 -11.09
CA GLY A 305 -3.79 8.59 -11.83
C GLY A 305 -3.40 9.82 -11.02
N GLY A 306 -3.98 10.00 -9.83
CA GLY A 306 -3.61 11.01 -8.85
C GLY A 306 -2.75 10.47 -7.70
N PHE A 307 -2.70 11.27 -6.63
CA PHE A 307 -2.20 10.86 -5.32
C PHE A 307 -3.39 10.47 -4.45
N THR A 308 -3.32 9.30 -3.84
CA THR A 308 -4.30 8.79 -2.88
C THR A 308 -3.61 8.33 -1.60
N GLU A 309 -4.19 8.64 -0.45
CA GLU A 309 -3.67 8.25 0.86
C GLU A 309 -4.81 7.97 1.84
N ALA A 310 -4.70 6.86 2.57
CA ALA A 310 -5.60 6.46 3.63
C ALA A 310 -4.79 6.16 4.90
N THR A 311 -5.15 6.81 6.00
CA THR A 311 -4.51 6.62 7.32
C THR A 311 -5.54 6.25 8.38
N LEU A 312 -5.14 5.36 9.28
CA LEU A 312 -5.88 5.05 10.50
C LEU A 312 -4.92 5.02 11.67
N GLU A 313 -5.28 5.72 12.74
CA GLU A 313 -4.67 5.61 14.06
C GLU A 313 -5.76 5.15 15.04
N ALA A 314 -5.52 4.06 15.76
CA ALA A 314 -6.47 3.51 16.72
C ALA A 314 -5.79 3.07 18.02
N GLU A 315 -6.28 3.59 19.13
CA GLU A 315 -5.84 3.23 20.48
C GLU A 315 -7.03 2.69 21.27
N HIS A 316 -6.81 1.60 22.01
CA HIS A 316 -7.84 1.06 22.89
C HIS A 316 -7.23 0.37 24.10
N ALA A 317 -7.76 0.64 25.29
CA ALA A 317 -7.55 -0.21 26.45
C ALA A 317 -8.81 -1.04 26.74
N PHE A 318 -8.61 -2.28 27.19
CA PHE A 318 -9.70 -3.20 27.48
C PHE A 318 -9.48 -3.96 28.78
N LEU A 319 -10.59 -4.35 29.41
CA LEU A 319 -10.61 -5.20 30.59
C LEU A 319 -11.53 -6.40 30.35
N LEU A 320 -10.95 -7.59 30.44
CA LEU A 320 -11.69 -8.85 30.42
C LEU A 320 -11.68 -9.44 31.82
N ARG A 321 -12.81 -9.97 32.28
CA ARG A 321 -12.92 -10.71 33.54
C ARG A 321 -13.33 -12.15 33.28
N LEU A 322 -12.58 -13.07 33.85
CA LEU A 322 -12.81 -14.51 33.79
C LEU A 322 -13.04 -15.06 35.20
N SER A 323 -13.93 -16.03 35.34
CA SER A 323 -14.18 -16.77 36.58
C SER A 323 -14.06 -18.27 36.31
N LEU A 324 -13.24 -18.97 37.09
CA LEU A 324 -13.01 -20.40 36.96
C LEU A 324 -13.43 -21.12 38.24
N ALA A 325 -14.37 -22.05 38.16
CA ALA A 325 -14.70 -22.95 39.25
C ALA A 325 -13.57 -23.95 39.52
N PRO A 326 -13.55 -24.65 40.68
CA PRO A 326 -12.55 -25.67 40.97
C PRO A 326 -12.47 -26.74 39.86
N GLY A 327 -11.26 -26.97 39.35
CA GLY A 327 -11.00 -27.94 38.27
C GLY A 327 -11.30 -27.43 36.85
N GLU A 328 -11.83 -26.22 36.67
CA GLU A 328 -12.09 -25.67 35.34
C GLU A 328 -10.82 -25.16 34.68
N THR A 329 -10.83 -25.19 33.34
CA THR A 329 -9.76 -24.65 32.50
C THR A 329 -10.36 -23.77 31.41
N ALA A 330 -9.77 -22.60 31.21
CA ALA A 330 -10.02 -21.73 30.07
C ALA A 330 -8.80 -21.70 29.15
N LEU A 331 -9.05 -21.63 27.85
CA LEU A 331 -8.03 -21.43 26.83
C LEU A 331 -8.20 -20.05 26.22
N MET A 332 -7.14 -19.27 26.20
CA MET A 332 -7.07 -17.97 25.54
C MET A 332 -6.11 -18.04 24.37
N THR A 333 -6.65 -17.98 23.16
CA THR A 333 -5.89 -17.78 21.93
C THR A 333 -5.61 -16.30 21.77
N THR A 334 -4.33 -15.95 21.73
CA THR A 334 -3.86 -14.62 21.35
C THR A 334 -3.29 -14.71 19.96
N ALA A 335 -3.81 -13.94 19.00
CA ALA A 335 -3.28 -13.89 17.65
C ALA A 335 -3.09 -12.44 17.20
N TYR A 336 -1.98 -12.22 16.52
CA TYR A 336 -1.67 -10.99 15.83
C TYR A 336 -1.40 -11.34 14.37
N THR A 337 -2.05 -10.63 13.46
CA THR A 337 -1.86 -10.80 12.02
C THR A 337 -1.65 -9.43 11.39
N GLN A 338 -0.64 -9.31 10.54
CA GLN A 338 -0.38 -8.14 9.73
C GLN A 338 -0.23 -8.53 8.26
N ALA A 339 -0.69 -7.65 7.37
CA ALA A 339 -0.45 -7.77 5.94
C ALA A 339 -0.30 -6.40 5.30
N ASN A 340 0.78 -6.22 4.55
CA ASN A 340 1.06 -5.06 3.70
C ASN A 340 1.21 -5.55 2.27
N ALA A 341 0.62 -4.82 1.33
CA ALA A 341 0.72 -5.13 -0.07
C ALA A 341 0.74 -3.85 -0.90
N VAL A 342 1.60 -3.83 -1.91
CA VAL A 342 1.55 -2.87 -3.00
C VAL A 342 1.62 -3.63 -4.31
N GLU A 343 0.87 -3.16 -5.29
CA GLU A 343 0.87 -3.75 -6.62
C GLU A 343 0.70 -2.65 -7.67
N TYR A 344 1.40 -2.82 -8.78
CA TYR A 344 1.25 -2.06 -9.99
C TYR A 344 1.22 -3.00 -11.19
N LEU A 345 0.19 -2.84 -12.01
CA LEU A 345 0.03 -3.56 -13.25
C LEU A 345 -0.19 -2.52 -14.37
N PRO A 346 0.83 -2.20 -15.19
CA PRO A 346 0.67 -1.24 -16.27
C PRO A 346 -0.46 -1.67 -17.20
N ALA A 347 -1.40 -0.77 -17.51
CA ALA A 347 -2.36 -1.01 -18.57
C ALA A 347 -1.61 -1.35 -19.88
N PRO A 348 -2.10 -2.32 -20.69
CA PRO A 348 -1.51 -2.60 -21.99
C PRO A 348 -1.46 -1.32 -22.82
N VAL A 349 -0.26 -0.85 -23.18
CA VAL A 349 -0.14 0.30 -24.06
C VAL A 349 -0.83 -0.06 -25.38
N PRO A 350 -1.94 0.61 -25.77
CA PRO A 350 -2.54 0.34 -27.05
C PRO A 350 -1.50 0.66 -28.11
N LEU A 351 -1.12 -0.34 -28.90
CA LEU A 351 -0.27 -0.13 -30.07
C LEU A 351 -0.90 1.03 -30.87
N PRO A 352 -0.10 2.01 -31.34
CA PRO A 352 -0.66 3.10 -32.09
C PRO A 352 -1.44 2.53 -33.27
N ALA A 353 -2.75 2.78 -33.30
CA ALA A 353 -3.66 2.35 -34.36
C ALA A 353 -3.18 2.78 -35.76
N GLY A 354 -2.18 3.66 -35.82
CA GLY A 354 -1.43 4.04 -37.01
C GLY A 354 -0.71 2.91 -37.75
N ILE A 355 -0.27 1.81 -37.11
CA ILE A 355 0.43 0.73 -37.84
C ILE A 355 -0.55 -0.03 -38.77
N GLY A 356 -1.76 -0.33 -38.27
CA GLY A 356 -2.81 -0.95 -39.08
C GLY A 356 -3.32 -0.02 -40.19
N LEU A 357 -3.44 1.28 -39.92
CA LEU A 357 -3.84 2.28 -40.92
C LEU A 357 -2.75 2.56 -41.96
N LEU A 358 -1.47 2.59 -41.58
CA LEU A 358 -0.33 2.68 -42.52
C LEU A 358 -0.21 1.43 -43.38
N GLY A 359 -0.34 0.23 -42.80
CA GLY A 359 -0.36 -1.02 -43.54
C GLY A 359 -1.53 -1.10 -44.52
N GLY A 360 -2.73 -0.68 -44.10
CA GLY A 360 -3.92 -0.59 -44.95
C GLY A 360 -3.78 0.46 -46.06
N ALA A 361 -3.21 1.63 -45.78
CA ALA A 361 -2.98 2.69 -46.75
C ALA A 361 -1.92 2.30 -47.80
N LEU A 362 -0.82 1.65 -47.38
CA LEU A 362 0.20 1.11 -48.28
C LEU A 362 -0.36 -0.05 -49.14
N GLY A 363 -1.19 -0.91 -48.54
CA GLY A 363 -1.93 -1.96 -49.26
C GLY A 363 -2.86 -1.40 -50.34
N LEU A 364 -3.67 -0.39 -50.01
CA LEU A 364 -4.57 0.30 -50.96
C LEU A 364 -3.81 1.03 -52.07
N LEU A 365 -2.68 1.67 -51.77
CA LEU A 365 -1.81 2.31 -52.76
C LEU A 365 -1.18 1.30 -53.73
N SER A 366 -0.81 0.11 -53.25
CA SER A 366 -0.28 -0.97 -54.09
C SER A 366 -1.35 -1.54 -55.05
N LEU A 367 -2.60 -1.68 -54.58
CA LEU A 367 -3.74 -2.12 -55.40
C LEU A 367 -4.14 -1.07 -56.45
N LEU A 368 -4.08 0.21 -56.12
CA LEU A 368 -4.34 1.30 -57.07
C LEU A 368 -3.24 1.44 -58.14
N ARG A 369 -2.00 1.05 -57.83
CA ARG A 369 -0.88 1.02 -58.79
C ARG A 369 -0.98 -0.19 -59.74
N ALA A 370 -1.43 -1.34 -59.24
CA ALA A 370 -1.68 -2.54 -60.06
C ALA A 370 -2.80 -2.33 -61.09
N ARG A 371 -3.85 -1.56 -60.76
CA ARG A 371 -4.94 -1.22 -61.69
C ARG A 371 -4.59 -0.20 -62.78
N ARG A 372 -3.41 0.43 -62.72
CA ARG A 372 -2.94 1.42 -63.72
C ARG A 372 -1.82 0.90 -64.62
N ALA A 373 -1.46 -0.38 -64.54
CA ALA A 373 -0.57 -0.98 -65.52
C ALA A 373 -1.34 -1.12 -66.86
N PRO A 374 -0.91 -0.45 -67.94
CA PRO A 374 -1.58 -0.57 -69.24
C PRO A 374 -1.39 -2.00 -69.78
N HIS A 375 -2.50 -2.60 -70.22
CA HIS A 375 -2.49 -3.80 -71.05
C HIS A 375 -1.58 -3.57 -72.27
N ALA A 376 -0.48 -4.32 -72.35
CA ALA A 376 0.30 -4.41 -73.57
C ALA A 376 -0.50 -5.24 -74.61
N PRO A 377 -0.66 -4.76 -75.85
CA PRO A 377 -1.29 -5.54 -76.91
C PRO A 377 -0.29 -6.58 -77.43
N GLY A 378 -0.63 -7.86 -77.27
CA GLY A 378 0.12 -8.98 -77.84
C GLY A 378 -0.19 -9.13 -79.33
N PHE A 379 0.86 -9.02 -80.14
CA PHE A 379 0.86 -9.27 -81.59
C PHE A 379 0.74 -10.77 -81.92
N SER A 380 0.06 -11.03 -83.04
CA SER A 380 -0.08 -12.29 -83.75
C SER A 380 1.24 -12.85 -84.29
N HIS A 381 1.34 -14.18 -84.33
CA HIS A 381 1.99 -14.92 -85.41
C HIS A 381 1.10 -16.07 -85.86
#